data_AF-A0A1I8G494-F1
#
_entry.id   AF-A0A1I8G494-F1
#
_cell.length_a   1.000
_cell.length_b   1.000
_cell.length_c   1.000
_cell.angle_alpha   90.00
_cell.angle_beta   90.00
_cell.angle_gamma   90.00
#
_symmetry.space_group_name_H-M   'P 1'
#
loop_
_entity.id
_entity.type
_entity.pdbx_description
1 polymer ?
#
loop_
_entity_poly.entity_id
_entity_poly.type
_entity_poly.pdbx_seq_one_letter_code
_entity_poly.pdbx_strand_id
1 'polypeptide(L)'
;MHEVFLRRIAEHPKLREDEIFKVFLEYKEDLNVRGKNKKEKVQGFLKSGWKTVDDVILSAQKEKDEFFEGQKKFITSYYSHLKTTLADADRMNRFHKNTADAYIRVSSTVQDCSRMERDKCLADFLFHYGEFCEKYRKLEGRQASDSDLKLADTLHYYVSDCTSAKDLMYRRSRALADYETANKELEKARTKNKAVKKAEDDQEAAYARFTAISESGRAELTEFKKRWVAYFHRSLVEHTELQIKHA
;
A
#
# COMPACT_ATOMS: atom_id res chain seq x y z
N MET A 1 9.08 6.34 -6.79
CA MET A 1 8.44 5.61 -5.67
C MET A 1 9.31 4.49 -5.08
N HIS A 2 9.94 3.62 -5.88
CA HIS A 2 10.87 2.58 -5.39
C HIS A 2 12.03 3.12 -4.55
N GLU A 3 12.58 4.28 -4.90
CA GLU A 3 13.65 4.93 -4.13
C GLU A 3 13.24 5.23 -2.67
N VAL A 4 12.04 5.77 -2.45
CA VAL A 4 11.52 6.09 -1.10
C VAL A 4 11.40 4.81 -0.26
N PHE A 5 10.92 3.73 -0.88
CA PHE A 5 10.83 2.43 -0.24
C PHE A 5 12.23 1.87 0.12
N LEU A 6 13.18 1.90 -0.80
CA LEU A 6 14.54 1.40 -0.56
C LEU A 6 15.28 2.23 0.50
N ARG A 7 15.17 3.56 0.43
CA ARG A 7 15.71 4.45 1.47
C ARG A 7 15.14 4.13 2.84
N ARG A 8 13.84 3.87 2.93
CA ARG A 8 13.22 3.48 4.20
C ARG A 8 13.80 2.18 4.75
N ILE A 9 13.99 1.17 3.91
CA ILE A 9 14.60 -0.10 4.37
C ILE A 9 16.04 0.17 4.84
N ALA A 10 16.81 0.94 4.08
CA ALA A 10 18.19 1.28 4.42
C ALA A 10 18.34 2.15 5.68
N GLU A 11 17.38 3.04 5.96
CA GLU A 11 17.34 3.89 7.16
C GLU A 11 16.82 3.12 8.39
N HIS A 12 16.15 1.98 8.20
CA HIS A 12 15.55 1.22 9.29
C HIS A 12 16.62 0.43 10.07
N PRO A 13 16.72 0.57 11.42
CA PRO A 13 17.78 -0.04 12.23
C PRO A 13 17.91 -1.56 12.09
N LYS A 14 16.78 -2.27 11.97
CA LYS A 14 16.76 -3.72 11.75
C LYS A 14 16.81 -4.14 10.27
N LEU A 15 15.97 -3.57 9.41
CA LEU A 15 15.83 -4.04 8.02
C LEU A 15 17.05 -3.74 7.15
N ARG A 16 17.83 -2.71 7.47
CA ARG A 16 19.08 -2.42 6.74
C ARG A 16 20.12 -3.53 6.87
N GLU A 17 20.05 -4.31 7.97
CA GLU A 17 20.97 -5.41 8.24
C GLU A 17 20.53 -6.72 7.59
N ASP A 18 19.37 -6.74 6.92
CA ASP A 18 18.83 -7.93 6.29
C ASP A 18 19.72 -8.40 5.13
N GLU A 19 20.15 -9.66 5.19
CA GLU A 19 21.05 -10.25 4.19
C GLU A 19 20.42 -10.31 2.80
N ILE A 20 19.11 -10.53 2.70
CA ILE A 20 18.40 -10.53 1.40
C ILE A 20 18.41 -9.11 0.84
N PHE A 21 18.21 -8.10 1.68
CA PHE A 21 18.28 -6.70 1.25
C PHE A 21 19.68 -6.29 0.77
N LYS A 22 20.73 -6.69 1.49
CA LYS A 22 22.13 -6.47 1.07
C LYS A 22 22.42 -7.12 -0.28
N VAL A 23 22.08 -8.40 -0.43
CA VAL A 23 22.22 -9.13 -1.70
C VAL A 23 21.41 -8.44 -2.80
N PHE A 24 20.18 -8.04 -2.54
CA PHE A 24 19.34 -7.35 -3.52
C PHE A 24 19.98 -6.05 -4.04
N LEU A 25 20.70 -5.30 -3.21
CA LEU A 25 21.38 -4.07 -3.59
C LEU A 25 22.76 -4.27 -4.23
N GLU A 26 23.48 -5.31 -3.82
CA GLU A 26 24.89 -5.51 -4.19
C GLU A 26 25.08 -6.52 -5.32
N TYR A 27 24.06 -7.33 -5.63
CA TYR A 27 24.14 -8.34 -6.67
C TYR A 27 24.22 -7.70 -8.06
N LYS A 28 25.31 -8.00 -8.79
CA LYS A 28 25.65 -7.36 -10.07
C LYS A 28 25.12 -8.10 -11.30
N GLU A 29 24.72 -9.36 -11.14
CA GLU A 29 24.17 -10.16 -12.23
C GLU A 29 22.65 -10.10 -12.24
N ASP A 30 22.01 -10.69 -13.25
CA ASP A 30 20.56 -10.79 -13.29
C ASP A 30 20.05 -11.72 -12.17
N LEU A 31 19.29 -11.14 -11.23
CA LEU A 31 18.51 -11.90 -10.26
C LEU A 31 17.42 -12.67 -11.01
N ASN A 32 17.70 -13.92 -11.37
CA ASN A 32 16.66 -14.84 -11.82
C ASN A 32 15.72 -15.10 -10.65
N VAL A 33 14.59 -14.41 -10.62
CA VAL A 33 13.54 -14.60 -9.63
C VAL A 33 13.05 -16.04 -9.74
N ARG A 34 13.51 -16.92 -8.82
CA ARG A 34 13.02 -18.30 -8.75
C ARG A 34 11.50 -18.25 -8.66
N GLY A 35 10.81 -18.79 -9.67
CA GLY A 35 9.36 -18.89 -9.65
C GLY A 35 8.86 -19.59 -8.38
N LYS A 36 7.73 -19.12 -7.83
CA LYS A 36 7.16 -19.70 -6.60
C LYS A 36 6.93 -21.20 -6.78
N ASN A 37 7.53 -22.01 -5.91
CA ASN A 37 7.39 -23.47 -5.94
C ASN A 37 5.94 -23.89 -5.68
N LYS A 38 5.51 -25.07 -6.15
CA LYS A 38 4.14 -25.60 -5.94
C LYS A 38 3.74 -25.60 -4.45
N LYS A 39 4.71 -25.87 -3.54
CA LYS A 39 4.53 -25.75 -2.08
C LYS A 39 4.26 -24.32 -1.60
N GLU A 40 4.95 -23.31 -2.15
CA GLU A 40 4.78 -21.90 -1.77
C GLU A 40 3.45 -21.33 -2.28
N LYS A 41 2.99 -21.76 -3.46
CA LYS A 41 1.66 -21.42 -3.97
C LYS A 41 0.56 -22.02 -3.09
N VAL A 42 0.65 -23.31 -2.76
CA VAL A 42 -0.32 -23.99 -1.87
C VAL A 42 -0.31 -23.42 -0.45
N GLN A 43 0.86 -23.04 0.08
CA GLN A 43 0.97 -22.32 1.36
C GLN A 43 0.27 -20.95 1.31
N GLY A 44 0.32 -20.25 0.17
CA GLY A 44 -0.41 -18.99 -0.04
C GLY A 44 -1.94 -19.16 0.02
N PHE A 45 -2.47 -20.25 -0.57
CA PHE A 45 -3.90 -20.57 -0.55
C PHE A 45 -4.40 -21.13 0.80
N LEU A 46 -3.59 -21.93 1.51
CA LEU A 46 -3.94 -22.40 2.86
C LEU A 46 -3.94 -21.25 3.89
N LYS A 47 -3.01 -20.30 3.76
CA LYS A 47 -2.97 -19.10 4.59
C LYS A 47 -4.19 -18.21 4.40
N SER A 48 -4.81 -18.15 3.22
CA SER A 48 -6.02 -17.32 3.01
C SER A 48 -7.26 -17.92 3.68
N GLY A 49 -7.41 -19.26 3.70
CA GLY A 49 -8.54 -19.92 4.36
C GLY A 49 -8.47 -19.89 5.89
N TRP A 50 -7.27 -20.04 6.47
CA TRP A 50 -7.07 -19.97 7.92
C TRP A 50 -7.21 -18.55 8.47
N LYS A 51 -6.87 -17.53 7.66
CA LYS A 51 -7.05 -16.13 8.01
C LYS A 51 -8.50 -15.76 8.31
N THR A 52 -9.48 -16.33 7.60
CA THR A 52 -10.91 -16.00 7.81
C THR A 52 -11.45 -16.56 9.12
N VAL A 53 -11.07 -17.79 9.49
CA VAL A 53 -11.46 -18.41 10.77
C VAL A 53 -10.72 -17.75 11.93
N ASP A 54 -9.42 -17.50 11.77
CA ASP A 54 -8.64 -16.72 12.74
C ASP A 54 -9.20 -15.30 12.90
N ASP A 55 -9.66 -14.63 11.84
CA ASP A 55 -10.22 -13.26 11.92
C ASP A 55 -11.50 -13.23 12.75
N VAL A 56 -12.37 -14.24 12.63
CA VAL A 56 -13.58 -14.34 13.46
C VAL A 56 -13.20 -14.52 14.93
N ILE A 57 -12.25 -15.41 15.23
CA ILE A 57 -11.77 -15.66 16.60
C ILE A 57 -11.06 -14.42 17.18
N LEU A 58 -10.24 -13.75 16.38
CA LEU A 58 -9.50 -12.54 16.76
C LEU A 58 -10.42 -11.31 16.86
N SER A 59 -11.54 -11.28 16.14
CA SER A 59 -12.55 -10.22 16.26
C SER A 59 -13.29 -10.28 17.60
N ALA A 60 -13.44 -11.48 18.18
CA ALA A 60 -14.01 -11.68 19.52
C ALA A 60 -13.00 -11.38 20.64
N GLN A 61 -11.71 -11.34 20.30
CA GLN A 61 -10.65 -11.05 21.25
C GLN A 61 -10.61 -9.56 21.58
N LYS A 62 -10.93 -9.22 22.84
CA LYS A 62 -10.95 -7.84 23.31
C LYS A 62 -9.52 -7.33 23.47
N GLU A 63 -9.17 -6.29 22.73
CA GLU A 63 -7.94 -5.54 22.96
C GLU A 63 -8.05 -4.83 24.32
N LYS A 64 -7.11 -5.10 25.23
CA LYS A 64 -7.07 -4.49 26.57
C LYS A 64 -6.10 -3.30 26.63
N ASP A 65 -5.22 -3.18 25.65
CA ASP A 65 -4.25 -2.09 25.56
C ASP A 65 -4.85 -0.92 24.77
N GLU A 66 -5.09 0.19 25.47
CA GLU A 66 -5.72 1.40 24.92
C GLU A 66 -4.97 1.95 23.69
N PHE A 67 -3.64 1.87 23.68
CA PHE A 67 -2.86 2.31 22.54
C PHE A 67 -3.16 1.46 21.31
N PHE A 68 -3.13 0.13 21.44
CA PHE A 68 -3.38 -0.75 20.30
C PHE A 68 -4.83 -0.70 19.83
N GLU A 69 -5.79 -0.46 20.73
CA GLU A 69 -7.17 -0.22 20.34
C GLU A 69 -7.31 1.08 19.52
N GLY A 70 -6.70 2.16 19.99
CA GLY A 70 -6.66 3.44 19.27
C GLY A 70 -5.96 3.31 17.92
N GLN A 71 -4.85 2.58 17.83
CA GLN A 71 -4.16 2.31 16.57
C GLN A 71 -5.01 1.46 15.62
N LYS A 72 -5.71 0.43 16.10
CA LYS A 72 -6.60 -0.40 15.29
C LYS A 72 -7.70 0.44 14.63
N LYS A 73 -8.35 1.32 15.41
CA LYS A 73 -9.38 2.25 14.91
C LYS A 73 -8.81 3.20 13.85
N PHE A 74 -7.68 3.83 14.16
CA PHE A 74 -7.00 4.75 13.26
C PHE A 74 -6.60 4.06 11.93
N ILE A 75 -5.84 2.97 11.99
CA ILE A 75 -5.34 2.26 10.81
C ILE A 75 -6.50 1.75 9.94
N THR A 76 -7.57 1.23 10.55
CA THR A 76 -8.73 0.70 9.80
C THR A 76 -9.45 1.81 9.05
N SER A 77 -9.75 2.92 9.73
CA SER A 77 -10.38 4.08 9.12
C SER A 77 -9.50 4.69 8.04
N TYR A 78 -8.22 4.91 8.35
CA TYR A 78 -7.26 5.52 7.45
C TYR A 78 -7.02 4.66 6.19
N TYR A 79 -6.89 3.35 6.33
CA TYR A 79 -6.81 2.41 5.22
C TYR A 79 -8.01 2.51 4.29
N SER A 80 -9.22 2.61 4.86
CA SER A 80 -10.45 2.75 4.07
C SER A 80 -10.44 4.04 3.25
N HIS A 81 -10.09 5.17 3.87
CA HIS A 81 -10.00 6.44 3.17
C HIS A 81 -8.94 6.40 2.06
N LEU A 82 -7.73 5.91 2.35
CA LEU A 82 -6.66 5.77 1.37
C LEU A 82 -7.07 4.95 0.16
N LYS A 83 -7.76 3.83 0.38
CA LYS A 83 -8.25 2.97 -0.69
C LYS A 83 -9.25 3.69 -1.60
N THR A 84 -10.19 4.42 -1.01
CA THR A 84 -11.17 5.20 -1.77
C THR A 84 -10.48 6.29 -2.57
N THR A 85 -9.62 7.08 -1.92
CA THR A 85 -8.87 8.16 -2.58
C THR A 85 -7.98 7.64 -3.71
N LEU A 86 -7.31 6.49 -3.52
CA LEU A 86 -6.54 5.84 -4.58
C LEU A 86 -7.43 5.47 -5.78
N ALA A 87 -8.58 4.84 -5.52
CA ALA A 87 -9.50 4.46 -6.59
C ALA A 87 -10.04 5.68 -7.36
N ASP A 88 -10.23 6.81 -6.68
CA ASP A 88 -10.64 8.07 -7.28
C ASP A 88 -9.51 8.70 -8.09
N ALA A 89 -8.27 8.70 -7.58
CA ALA A 89 -7.09 9.16 -8.32
C ALA A 89 -6.86 8.34 -9.59
N ASP A 90 -6.93 7.01 -9.50
CA ASP A 90 -6.82 6.12 -10.66
C ASP A 90 -7.94 6.38 -11.68
N ARG A 91 -9.16 6.69 -11.20
CA ARG A 91 -10.29 7.02 -12.06
C ARG A 91 -10.07 8.35 -12.78
N MET A 92 -9.60 9.37 -12.08
CA MET A 92 -9.25 10.66 -12.68
C MET A 92 -8.17 10.49 -13.76
N ASN A 93 -7.11 9.72 -13.47
CA ASN A 93 -6.05 9.46 -14.45
C ASN A 93 -6.58 8.71 -15.68
N ARG A 94 -7.52 7.77 -15.51
CA ARG A 94 -8.21 7.12 -16.64
C ARG A 94 -9.03 8.11 -17.46
N PHE A 95 -9.72 9.05 -16.82
CA PHE A 95 -10.47 10.07 -17.56
C PHE A 95 -9.56 10.97 -18.39
N HIS A 96 -8.46 11.48 -17.83
CA HIS A 96 -7.48 12.25 -18.61
C HIS A 96 -6.92 11.47 -19.81
N LYS A 97 -6.57 10.19 -19.61
CA LYS A 97 -6.12 9.29 -20.70
C LYS A 97 -7.20 9.13 -21.78
N ASN A 98 -8.45 8.86 -21.38
CA ASN A 98 -9.57 8.73 -22.32
C ASN A 98 -9.87 10.04 -23.08
N THR A 99 -9.75 11.19 -22.42
CA THR A 99 -9.90 12.51 -23.02
C THR A 99 -8.80 12.76 -24.05
N ALA A 100 -7.55 12.44 -23.74
CA ALA A 100 -6.45 12.48 -24.70
C ALA A 100 -6.73 11.57 -25.92
N ASP A 101 -7.23 10.36 -25.70
CA ASP A 101 -7.63 9.44 -26.77
C ASP A 101 -8.82 9.97 -27.59
N ALA A 102 -9.68 10.80 -27.02
CA ALA A 102 -10.73 11.48 -27.79
C ALA A 102 -10.12 12.58 -28.67
N TYR A 103 -9.21 13.39 -28.13
CA TYR A 103 -8.55 14.46 -28.87
C TYR A 103 -7.70 13.96 -30.03
N ILE A 104 -7.02 12.81 -29.92
CA ILE A 104 -6.27 12.24 -31.05
C ILE A 104 -7.20 11.88 -32.21
N ARG A 105 -8.37 11.30 -31.90
CA ARG A 105 -9.37 10.94 -32.92
C ARG A 105 -9.96 12.18 -33.58
N VAL A 106 -10.37 13.16 -32.78
CA VAL A 106 -10.92 14.43 -33.30
C VAL A 106 -9.89 15.15 -34.16
N SER A 107 -8.65 15.27 -33.68
CA SER A 107 -7.59 15.94 -34.43
C SER A 107 -7.35 15.28 -35.79
N SER A 108 -7.19 13.95 -35.82
CA SER A 108 -6.99 13.21 -37.08
C SER A 108 -8.15 13.41 -38.06
N THR A 109 -9.40 13.22 -37.60
CA THR A 109 -10.58 13.35 -38.45
C THR A 109 -10.74 14.76 -39.00
N VAL A 110 -10.54 15.78 -38.15
CA VAL A 110 -10.64 17.19 -38.56
C VAL A 110 -9.56 17.55 -39.58
N GLN A 111 -8.33 17.05 -39.40
CA GLN A 111 -7.26 17.27 -40.37
C GLN A 111 -7.55 16.61 -41.71
N ASP A 112 -8.15 15.42 -41.72
CA ASP A 112 -8.59 14.77 -42.95
C ASP A 112 -9.73 15.57 -43.62
N CYS A 113 -10.69 16.08 -42.85
CA CYS A 113 -11.74 16.98 -43.37
C CYS A 113 -11.15 18.26 -43.98
N SER A 114 -10.17 18.89 -43.31
CA SER A 114 -9.47 20.07 -43.82
C SER A 114 -8.85 19.83 -45.19
N ARG A 115 -8.24 18.65 -45.42
CA ARG A 115 -7.65 18.27 -46.72
C ARG A 115 -8.68 18.08 -47.84
N MET A 116 -9.92 17.72 -47.49
CA MET A 116 -11.01 17.49 -48.44
C MET A 116 -11.85 18.73 -48.71
N GLU A 117 -11.77 19.73 -47.83
CA GLU A 117 -12.58 20.93 -47.89
C GLU A 117 -12.17 21.83 -49.06
N ARG A 118 -13.16 22.36 -49.78
CA ARG A 118 -12.96 23.21 -50.96
C ARG A 118 -12.96 24.68 -50.62
N ASP A 119 -13.72 25.08 -49.60
CA ASP A 119 -13.66 26.44 -49.08
C ASP A 119 -12.35 26.65 -48.31
N LYS A 120 -11.50 27.55 -48.80
CA LYS A 120 -10.16 27.76 -48.24
C LYS A 120 -10.21 28.24 -46.79
N CYS A 121 -11.13 29.15 -46.46
CA CYS A 121 -11.23 29.69 -45.10
C CYS A 121 -11.65 28.59 -44.11
N LEU A 122 -12.60 27.74 -44.50
CA LEU A 122 -13.03 26.60 -43.69
C LEU A 122 -11.93 25.53 -43.58
N ALA A 123 -11.22 25.24 -44.67
CA ALA A 123 -10.09 24.30 -44.66
C ALA A 123 -8.99 24.76 -43.68
N ASP A 124 -8.60 26.04 -43.73
CA ASP A 124 -7.60 26.64 -42.83
C ASP A 124 -8.07 26.61 -41.37
N PHE A 125 -9.36 26.92 -41.11
CA PHE A 125 -9.95 26.82 -39.77
C PHE A 125 -9.89 25.39 -39.22
N LEU A 126 -10.32 24.40 -40.02
CA LEU A 126 -10.30 23.00 -39.62
C LEU A 126 -8.87 22.53 -39.34
N PHE A 127 -7.89 22.91 -40.17
CA PHE A 127 -6.49 22.58 -39.95
C PHE A 127 -6.02 23.06 -38.56
N HIS A 128 -6.23 24.34 -38.25
CA HIS A 128 -5.83 24.92 -36.97
C HIS A 128 -6.64 24.37 -35.78
N TYR A 129 -7.91 24.02 -35.97
CA TYR A 129 -8.70 23.32 -34.95
C TYR A 129 -8.12 21.93 -34.65
N GLY A 130 -7.70 21.19 -35.69
CA GLY A 130 -6.99 19.92 -35.54
C GLY A 130 -5.68 20.08 -34.76
N GLU A 131 -4.86 21.10 -35.08
CA GLU A 131 -3.64 21.42 -34.33
C GLU A 131 -3.92 21.77 -32.86
N PHE A 132 -5.00 22.52 -32.61
CA PHE A 132 -5.45 22.84 -31.25
C PHE A 132 -5.81 21.57 -30.47
N CYS A 133 -6.58 20.66 -31.06
CA CYS A 133 -6.91 19.37 -30.46
C CYS A 133 -5.65 18.56 -30.12
N GLU A 134 -4.64 18.55 -31.00
CA GLU A 134 -3.38 17.85 -30.71
C GLU A 134 -2.59 18.48 -29.55
N LYS A 135 -2.57 19.82 -29.45
CA LYS A 135 -1.96 20.50 -28.30
C LYS A 135 -2.66 20.12 -27.01
N TYR A 136 -4.00 20.09 -27.02
CA TYR A 136 -4.80 19.75 -25.86
C TYR A 136 -4.65 18.27 -25.46
N ARG A 137 -4.55 17.35 -26.44
CA ARG A 137 -4.21 15.94 -26.17
C ARG A 137 -2.93 15.80 -25.36
N LYS A 138 -1.87 16.52 -25.76
CA LYS A 138 -0.57 16.47 -25.07
C LYS A 138 -0.68 17.00 -23.63
N LEU A 139 -1.50 18.03 -23.41
CA LEU A 139 -1.76 18.58 -22.08
C LEU A 139 -2.48 17.55 -21.19
N GLU A 140 -3.56 16.94 -21.68
CA GLU A 140 -4.32 15.90 -20.96
C GLU A 140 -3.45 14.67 -20.63
N GLY A 141 -2.64 14.20 -21.59
CA GLY A 141 -1.69 13.10 -21.36
C GLY A 141 -0.62 13.44 -20.33
N ARG A 142 -0.17 14.70 -20.29
CA ARG A 142 0.78 15.18 -19.29
C ARG A 142 0.13 15.27 -17.91
N GLN A 143 -1.09 15.81 -17.80
CA GLN A 143 -1.83 15.89 -16.55
C GLN A 143 -2.10 14.50 -15.95
N ALA A 144 -2.46 13.52 -16.79
CA ALA A 144 -2.56 12.12 -16.37
C ALA A 144 -1.24 11.59 -15.77
N SER A 145 -0.12 11.84 -16.45
CA SER A 145 1.21 11.33 -16.06
C SER A 145 1.73 11.99 -14.77
N ASP A 146 1.59 13.32 -14.69
CA ASP A 146 2.01 14.13 -13.54
C ASP A 146 1.16 13.77 -12.29
N SER A 147 -0.14 13.53 -12.48
CA SER A 147 -1.04 13.03 -11.42
C SER A 147 -0.73 11.59 -11.00
N ASP A 148 -0.49 10.66 -11.94
CA ASP A 148 -0.04 9.29 -11.63
C ASP A 148 1.19 9.33 -10.73
N LEU A 149 2.20 10.08 -11.14
CA LEU A 149 3.51 10.12 -10.47
C LEU A 149 3.47 10.78 -9.08
N LYS A 150 2.67 11.84 -8.92
CA LYS A 150 2.69 12.67 -7.69
C LYS A 150 1.54 12.41 -6.72
N LEU A 151 0.48 11.73 -7.15
CA LEU A 151 -0.66 11.43 -6.29
C LEU A 151 -0.92 9.92 -6.21
N ALA A 152 -1.16 9.25 -7.34
CA ALA A 152 -1.54 7.84 -7.33
C ALA A 152 -0.42 6.94 -6.79
N ASP A 153 0.83 7.15 -7.24
CA ASP A 153 2.02 6.45 -6.76
C ASP A 153 2.22 6.59 -5.24
N THR A 154 2.02 7.80 -4.71
CA THR A 154 2.11 8.08 -3.27
C THR A 154 0.97 7.39 -2.52
N LEU A 155 -0.26 7.40 -3.05
CA LEU A 155 -1.39 6.69 -2.44
C LEU A 155 -1.17 5.17 -2.43
N HIS A 156 -0.63 4.60 -3.52
CA HIS A 156 -0.25 3.19 -3.60
C HIS A 156 0.76 2.81 -2.51
N TYR A 157 1.78 3.65 -2.30
CA TYR A 157 2.74 3.46 -1.21
C TYR A 157 2.05 3.32 0.14
N TYR A 158 1.19 4.29 0.48
CA TYR A 158 0.58 4.36 1.79
C TYR A 158 -0.49 3.31 1.99
N VAL A 159 -1.20 2.89 0.94
CA VAL A 159 -2.07 1.72 1.01
C VAL A 159 -1.24 0.49 1.39
N SER A 160 -0.10 0.26 0.73
CA SER A 160 0.79 -0.88 1.03
C SER A 160 1.40 -0.81 2.44
N ASP A 161 1.85 0.36 2.87
CA ASP A 161 2.41 0.57 4.21
C ASP A 161 1.34 0.38 5.30
N CYS A 162 0.13 0.88 5.07
CA CYS A 162 -1.01 0.69 5.96
C CYS A 162 -1.45 -0.78 6.02
N THR A 163 -1.39 -1.51 4.89
CA THR A 163 -1.56 -2.98 4.89
C THR A 163 -0.52 -3.66 5.78
N SER A 164 0.75 -3.25 5.70
CA SER A 164 1.81 -3.79 6.54
C SER A 164 1.57 -3.52 8.04
N ALA A 165 1.06 -2.34 8.37
CA ALA A 165 0.65 -1.99 9.72
C ALA A 165 -0.54 -2.85 10.21
N LYS A 166 -1.54 -3.11 9.35
CA LYS A 166 -2.63 -4.05 9.67
C LYS A 166 -2.12 -5.48 9.93
N ASP A 167 -1.17 -5.96 9.12
CA ASP A 167 -0.58 -7.28 9.30
C ASP A 167 0.25 -7.39 10.59
N LEU A 168 0.92 -6.32 11.01
CA LEU A 168 1.57 -6.23 12.33
C LEU A 168 0.54 -6.34 13.45
N MET A 169 -0.56 -5.57 13.38
CA MET A 169 -1.64 -5.61 14.37
C MET A 169 -2.24 -7.01 14.48
N TYR A 170 -2.51 -7.65 13.34
CA TYR A 170 -3.02 -9.02 13.29
C TYR A 170 -2.06 -10.01 13.97
N ARG A 171 -0.76 -9.95 13.65
CA ARG A 171 0.26 -10.81 14.28
C ARG A 171 0.33 -10.61 15.79
N ARG A 172 0.19 -9.38 16.27
CA ARG A 172 0.13 -9.07 17.70
C ARG A 172 -1.12 -9.66 18.35
N SER A 173 -2.31 -9.44 17.76
CA SER A 173 -3.57 -9.99 18.29
C SER A 173 -3.52 -11.52 18.37
N ARG A 174 -2.89 -12.18 17.38
CA ARG A 174 -2.65 -13.62 17.44
C ARG A 174 -1.71 -14.04 18.58
N ALA A 175 -0.61 -13.32 18.78
CA ALA A 175 0.28 -13.61 19.91
C ALA A 175 -0.42 -13.44 21.27
N LEU A 176 -1.37 -12.49 21.38
CA LEU A 176 -2.23 -12.35 22.55
C LEU A 176 -3.17 -13.55 22.72
N ALA A 177 -3.78 -14.04 21.63
CA ALA A 177 -4.61 -15.25 21.62
C ALA A 177 -3.86 -16.48 22.10
N ASP A 178 -2.66 -16.68 21.57
CA ASP A 178 -1.78 -17.78 21.93
C ASP A 178 -1.42 -17.69 23.44
N TYR A 179 -1.08 -16.50 23.92
CA TYR A 179 -0.78 -16.24 25.33
C TYR A 179 -1.97 -16.50 26.27
N GLU A 180 -3.16 -15.99 25.95
CA GLU A 180 -4.37 -16.23 26.75
C GLU A 180 -4.78 -17.71 26.75
N THR A 181 -4.49 -18.44 25.67
CA THR A 181 -4.71 -19.88 25.58
C THR A 181 -3.73 -20.63 26.48
N ALA A 182 -2.43 -20.32 26.42
CA ALA A 182 -1.41 -20.92 27.26
C ALA A 182 -1.68 -20.67 28.76
N ASN A 183 -2.16 -19.47 29.12
CA ASN A 183 -2.61 -19.18 30.50
C ASN A 183 -3.73 -20.12 30.96
N LYS A 184 -4.76 -20.36 30.12
CA LYS A 184 -5.85 -21.29 30.47
C LYS A 184 -5.37 -22.73 30.59
N GLU A 185 -4.40 -23.14 29.77
CA GLU A 185 -3.81 -24.48 29.81
C GLU A 185 -2.96 -24.68 31.07
N LEU A 186 -2.19 -23.67 31.46
CA LEU A 186 -1.44 -23.66 32.72
C LEU A 186 -2.37 -23.82 33.93
N GLU A 187 -3.48 -23.08 33.99
CA GLU A 187 -4.45 -23.20 35.09
C GLU A 187 -5.09 -24.60 35.14
N LYS A 188 -5.36 -25.22 33.99
CA LYS A 188 -5.82 -26.62 33.92
C LYS A 188 -4.75 -27.61 34.38
N ALA A 189 -3.49 -27.40 34.01
CA ALA A 189 -2.36 -28.24 34.41
C ALA A 189 -2.15 -28.18 35.94
N ARG A 190 -2.25 -26.97 36.52
CA ARG A 190 -2.19 -26.72 37.97
C ARG A 190 -3.34 -27.43 38.70
N THR A 191 -4.57 -27.27 38.22
CA THR A 191 -5.75 -27.91 38.83
C THR A 191 -5.66 -29.44 38.79
N LYS A 192 -5.11 -30.01 37.71
CA LYS A 192 -4.94 -31.47 37.55
C LYS A 192 -3.63 -31.99 38.16
N ASN A 193 -2.78 -31.10 38.69
CA ASN A 193 -1.42 -31.36 39.15
C ASN A 193 -0.60 -32.24 38.17
N LYS A 194 -0.76 -32.00 36.86
CA LYS A 194 -0.17 -32.81 35.79
C LYS A 194 0.48 -31.92 34.75
N ALA A 195 1.73 -32.21 34.41
CA ALA A 195 2.51 -31.50 33.39
C ALA A 195 2.63 -29.98 33.62
N VAL A 196 2.61 -29.55 34.89
CA VAL A 196 2.64 -28.12 35.28
C VAL A 196 3.87 -27.42 34.70
N LYS A 197 5.07 -27.98 34.89
CA LYS A 197 6.32 -27.38 34.40
C LYS A 197 6.32 -27.09 32.89
N LYS A 198 5.84 -28.05 32.09
CA LYS A 198 5.72 -27.85 30.64
C LYS A 198 4.75 -26.72 30.31
N ALA A 199 3.60 -26.66 30.98
CA ALA A 199 2.63 -25.60 30.75
C ALA A 199 3.15 -24.22 31.20
N GLU A 200 4.03 -24.17 32.20
CA GLU A 200 4.75 -22.95 32.61
C GLU A 200 5.74 -22.51 31.53
N ASP A 201 6.58 -23.42 31.03
CA ASP A 201 7.53 -23.14 29.94
C ASP A 201 6.79 -22.66 28.66
N ASP A 202 5.68 -23.31 28.28
CA ASP A 202 4.86 -22.97 27.12
C ASP A 202 4.20 -21.57 27.28
N GLN A 203 3.72 -21.25 28.49
CA GLN A 203 3.13 -19.95 28.81
C GLN A 203 4.18 -18.83 28.80
N GLU A 204 5.36 -19.08 29.36
CA GLU A 204 6.48 -18.12 29.38
C GLU A 204 6.93 -17.80 27.95
N ALA A 205 7.07 -18.80 27.09
CA ALA A 205 7.41 -18.63 25.69
C ALA A 205 6.35 -17.79 24.93
N ALA A 206 5.06 -18.06 25.16
CA ALA A 206 3.97 -17.29 24.56
C ALA A 206 3.96 -15.84 25.05
N TYR A 207 4.19 -15.62 26.34
CA TYR A 207 4.30 -14.29 26.94
C TYR A 207 5.47 -13.50 26.34
N ALA A 208 6.67 -14.09 26.30
CA ALA A 208 7.86 -13.46 25.73
C ALA A 208 7.63 -13.02 24.28
N ARG A 209 6.99 -13.87 23.47
CA ARG A 209 6.64 -13.56 22.08
C ARG A 209 5.63 -12.41 21.98
N PHE A 210 4.57 -12.42 22.78
CA PHE A 210 3.58 -11.34 22.79
C PHE A 210 4.19 -10.00 23.20
N THR A 211 5.03 -9.99 24.23
CA THR A 211 5.74 -8.80 24.72
C THR A 211 6.68 -8.25 23.66
N ALA A 212 7.53 -9.09 23.06
CA ALA A 212 8.47 -8.66 22.02
C ALA A 212 7.77 -8.04 20.80
N ILE A 213 6.65 -8.65 20.33
CA ILE A 213 5.86 -8.10 19.22
C ILE A 213 5.18 -6.79 19.63
N SER A 214 4.70 -6.68 20.88
CA SER A 214 4.05 -5.48 21.38
C SER A 214 5.02 -4.30 21.49
N GLU A 215 6.22 -4.52 22.01
CA GLU A 215 7.26 -3.48 22.10
C GLU A 215 7.68 -2.99 20.71
N SER A 216 8.06 -3.92 19.83
CA SER A 216 8.44 -3.58 18.46
C SER A 216 7.28 -2.91 17.71
N GLY A 217 6.05 -3.39 17.91
CA GLY A 217 4.88 -2.84 17.24
C GLY A 217 4.53 -1.43 17.71
N ARG A 218 4.69 -1.13 18.99
CA ARG A 218 4.48 0.22 19.55
C ARG A 218 5.45 1.24 18.96
N ALA A 219 6.73 0.87 18.84
CA ALA A 219 7.75 1.70 18.21
C ALA A 219 7.40 1.98 16.73
N GLU A 220 7.12 0.93 15.94
CA GLU A 220 6.82 1.08 14.51
C GLU A 220 5.55 1.90 14.24
N LEU A 221 4.48 1.68 15.01
CA LEU A 221 3.20 2.39 14.83
C LEU A 221 3.29 3.87 15.23
N THR A 222 4.18 4.20 16.17
CA THR A 222 4.45 5.60 16.54
C THR A 222 5.19 6.32 15.41
N GLU A 223 6.20 5.66 14.84
CA GLU A 223 6.99 6.22 13.74
C GLU A 223 6.20 6.28 12.42
N PHE A 224 5.31 5.31 12.18
CA PHE A 224 4.38 5.31 11.04
C PHE A 224 3.59 6.62 10.92
N LYS A 225 3.00 7.10 12.02
CA LYS A 225 2.20 8.34 12.02
C LYS A 225 3.04 9.58 11.70
N LYS A 226 4.24 9.69 12.26
CA LYS A 226 5.14 10.84 12.03
C LYS A 226 5.57 10.93 10.58
N ARG A 227 6.03 9.82 10.01
CA ARG A 227 6.48 9.75 8.62
C ARG A 227 5.37 10.06 7.63
N TRP A 228 4.16 9.57 7.89
CA TRP A 228 3.02 9.82 7.03
C TRP A 228 2.77 11.33 6.81
N VAL A 229 2.71 12.12 7.87
CA VAL A 229 2.38 13.55 7.77
C VAL A 229 3.38 14.30 6.90
N ALA A 230 4.69 14.06 7.09
CA ALA A 230 5.73 14.80 6.39
C ALA A 230 5.75 14.53 4.87
N TYR A 231 5.71 13.25 4.49
CA TYR A 231 5.83 12.84 3.09
C TYR A 231 4.53 13.06 2.30
N PHE A 232 3.37 12.78 2.90
CA PHE A 232 2.08 12.99 2.23
C PHE A 232 1.81 14.48 2.00
N HIS A 233 2.15 15.34 2.98
CA HIS A 233 2.06 16.79 2.83
C HIS A 233 2.87 17.29 1.63
N ARG A 234 4.15 16.89 1.53
CA ARG A 234 5.01 17.26 0.40
C ARG A 234 4.40 16.81 -0.94
N SER A 235 3.91 15.59 -1.02
CA SER A 235 3.30 15.04 -2.24
C SER A 235 2.06 15.84 -2.68
N LEU A 236 1.22 16.26 -1.73
CA LEU A 236 0.04 17.08 -2.01
C LEU A 236 0.43 18.46 -2.52
N VAL A 237 1.43 19.11 -1.91
CA VAL A 237 1.93 20.41 -2.37
C VAL A 237 2.44 20.30 -3.82
N GLU A 238 3.31 19.33 -4.09
CA GLU A 238 3.85 19.10 -5.45
C GLU A 238 2.72 18.82 -6.47
N HIS A 239 1.70 18.05 -6.07
CA HIS A 239 0.53 17.80 -6.94
C HIS A 239 -0.27 19.07 -7.20
N THR A 240 -0.56 19.88 -6.18
CA THR A 240 -1.29 21.15 -6.34
C THR A 240 -0.53 22.13 -7.23
N GLU A 241 0.78 22.24 -7.09
CA GLU A 241 1.60 23.08 -7.96
C GLU A 241 1.53 22.64 -9.43
N LEU A 242 1.45 21.32 -9.69
CA LEU A 242 1.27 20.79 -11.04
C LEU A 242 -0.12 21.12 -11.57
N GLN A 243 -1.18 20.95 -10.76
CA GLN A 243 -2.54 21.33 -11.15
C GLN A 243 -2.63 22.82 -11.54
N ILE A 244 -1.97 23.70 -10.78
CA ILE A 244 -1.91 25.14 -11.10
C ILE A 244 -1.18 25.39 -12.43
N LYS A 245 -0.11 24.64 -12.72
CA LYS A 245 0.62 24.75 -14.00
C LYS A 245 -0.15 24.21 -15.20
N HIS A 246 -1.11 23.31 -14.98
CA HIS A 246 -1.97 22.76 -16.03
C HIS A 246 -3.19 23.64 -16.33
N ALA A 247 -3.66 24.42 -15.35
CA ALA A 247 -4.76 25.39 -15.49
C ALA A 247 -4.36 26.61 -16.33
#